data_AF-A0A3G9GUR3-F1
#
_entry.id   AF-A0A3G9GUR3-F1
#
_cell.length_a   1.000
_cell.length_b   1.000
_cell.length_c   1.000
_cell.angle_alpha   90.00
_cell.angle_beta   90.00
_cell.angle_gamma   90.00
#
_symmetry.space_group_name_H-M   'P 1'
#
loop_
_entity.id
_entity.type
_entity.pdbx_description
1 polymer ?
#
loop_
_entity_poly.entity_id
_entity_poly.type
_entity_poly.pdbx_seq_one_letter_code
_entity_poly.pdbx_strand_id
1 'polypeptide(L)'
;MSSGAYTLKLSRTLYNDTFRAQLLDENQQVIGHLRIVPGVPLDRSLVPEDAPSVPAYLLVIVDDADINKDNLIDFEERASYALLKRFSTEAISFQHCQFYYPSPAFIFEQADALTNPVM
;
A
#
# COMPACT_ATOMS: atom_id res chain seq x y z
N MET A 1 14.99 -17.78 2.64
CA MET A 1 15.16 -16.32 2.75
C MET A 1 14.04 -15.82 3.64
N SER A 2 14.35 -15.07 4.69
CA SER A 2 13.51 -14.86 5.90
C SER A 2 12.06 -14.46 5.59
N SER A 3 11.16 -15.38 5.92
CA SER A 3 9.71 -15.37 5.73
C SER A 3 8.98 -14.51 6.78
N GLY A 4 9.53 -13.34 7.13
CA GLY A 4 8.90 -12.46 8.12
C GLY A 4 7.92 -11.51 7.46
N ALA A 5 6.62 -11.76 7.57
CA ALA A 5 5.62 -10.76 7.22
C ALA A 5 5.81 -9.51 8.10
N TYR A 6 5.73 -8.31 7.52
CA TYR A 6 5.76 -7.08 8.31
C TYR A 6 4.61 -7.05 9.29
N THR A 7 4.85 -6.49 10.47
CA THR A 7 3.77 -6.22 11.43
C THR A 7 3.18 -4.85 11.13
N LEU A 8 1.85 -4.79 11.06
CA LEU A 8 1.11 -3.55 10.82
C LEU A 8 0.52 -3.00 12.11
N LYS A 9 0.87 -1.75 12.44
CA LYS A 9 0.21 -1.00 13.50
C LYS A 9 -0.69 0.07 12.88
N LEU A 10 -2.00 -0.19 12.91
CA LEU A 10 -3.02 0.72 12.37
C LEU A 10 -3.42 1.78 13.41
N SER A 11 -3.66 2.98 12.92
CA SER A 11 -4.19 4.13 13.65
C SER A 11 -5.34 4.74 12.87
N ARG A 12 -6.46 4.99 13.55
CA ARG A 12 -7.60 5.68 12.97
C ARG A 12 -7.26 7.17 12.79
N THR A 13 -7.73 7.75 11.69
CA THR A 13 -7.59 9.19 11.44
C THR A 13 -8.95 9.88 11.58
N LEU A 14 -8.95 11.22 11.55
CA LEU A 14 -10.19 12.01 11.49
C LEU A 14 -10.84 12.00 10.10
N TYR A 15 -10.12 11.52 9.08
CA TYR A 15 -10.67 11.35 7.74
C TYR A 15 -11.53 10.08 7.70
N ASN A 16 -12.63 10.14 6.93
CA ASN A 16 -13.39 8.94 6.60
C ASN A 16 -12.52 8.01 5.74
N ASP A 17 -12.58 6.72 6.07
CA ASP A 17 -12.00 5.62 5.31
C ASP A 17 -10.51 5.76 4.97
N THR A 18 -9.78 6.58 5.73
CA THR A 18 -8.34 6.73 5.61
C THR A 18 -7.69 6.32 6.92
N PHE A 19 -6.78 5.37 6.83
CA PHE A 19 -6.06 4.83 7.97
C PHE A 19 -4.59 5.22 7.88
N ARG A 20 -3.96 5.46 9.04
CA ARG A 20 -2.51 5.54 9.11
C ARG A 20 -1.97 4.21 9.57
N ALA A 21 -0.87 3.75 8.98
CA ALA A 21 -0.21 2.52 9.38
C ALA A 21 1.29 2.76 9.58
N GLN A 22 1.86 2.09 10.56
CA GLN A 22 3.30 1.89 10.68
C GLN A 22 3.61 0.45 10.28
N LEU A 23 4.61 0.27 9.42
CA LEU A 23 5.19 -1.03 9.13
C LEU A 23 6.37 -1.26 10.06
N LEU A 24 6.35 -2.42 10.72
CA LEU A 24 7.42 -2.86 11.59
C LEU A 24 8.08 -4.12 11.03
N ASP A 25 9.40 -4.17 11.15
CA ASP A 25 10.19 -5.36 10.84
C ASP A 25 10.07 -6.44 11.94
N GLU A 26 10.84 -7.51 11.80
CA GLU A 26 10.90 -8.61 12.78
C GLU A 26 11.44 -8.16 14.16
N ASN A 27 12.23 -7.08 14.20
CA ASN A 27 12.81 -6.51 15.41
C ASN A 27 11.94 -5.43 16.05
N GLN A 28 10.70 -5.23 15.56
CA GLN A 28 9.79 -4.15 15.95
C GLN A 28 10.33 -2.73 15.68
N GLN A 29 11.26 -2.59 14.73
CA GLN A 29 11.69 -1.29 14.24
C GLN A 29 10.73 -0.79 13.17
N VAL A 30 10.41 0.50 13.22
CA VAL A 30 9.55 1.13 12.21
C VAL A 30 10.37 1.34 10.95
N ILE A 31 9.94 0.67 9.87
CA ILE A 31 10.58 0.73 8.55
C ILE A 31 9.79 1.54 7.53
N GLY A 32 8.57 1.97 7.89
CA GLY A 32 7.77 2.82 7.04
C GLY A 32 6.48 3.33 7.66
N HIS A 33 6.02 4.45 7.12
CA HIS A 33 4.76 5.11 7.42
C HIS A 33 3.89 5.12 6.18
N LEU A 34 2.68 4.59 6.31
CA LEU A 34 1.72 4.46 5.23
C LEU A 34 0.42 5.17 5.57
N ARG A 35 -0.26 5.65 4.54
CA ARG A 35 -1.69 5.93 4.55
C ARG A 35 -2.42 4.92 3.66
N ILE A 36 -3.46 4.31 4.21
CA ILE A 36 -4.25 3.28 3.52
C ILE A 36 -5.63 3.84 3.25
N VAL A 37 -6.04 3.80 1.98
CA VAL A 37 -7.37 4.19 1.51
C VAL A 37 -8.00 2.98 0.82
N PRO A 38 -8.97 2.29 1.46
CA PRO A 38 -9.65 1.16 0.84
C PRO A 38 -10.56 1.62 -0.30
N GLY A 39 -10.33 1.09 -1.50
CA GLY A 39 -11.24 1.22 -2.63
C GLY A 39 -12.26 0.08 -2.59
N VAL A 40 -13.41 0.32 -1.97
CA VAL A 40 -14.52 -0.65 -1.89
C VAL A 40 -15.55 -0.33 -2.98
N PRO A 41 -15.95 -1.31 -3.80
CA PRO A 41 -17.01 -1.11 -4.79
C PRO A 41 -18.32 -0.66 -4.14
N LEU A 42 -19.02 0.25 -4.79
CA LEU A 42 -20.34 0.69 -4.34
C LEU A 42 -21.39 -0.42 -4.57
N ASP A 43 -22.47 -0.35 -3.80
CA ASP A 43 -23.64 -1.21 -4.02
C ASP A 43 -24.20 -1.00 -5.44
N ARG A 44 -24.63 -2.08 -6.10
CA ARG A 44 -25.15 -2.03 -7.48
C ARG A 44 -26.38 -1.16 -7.62
N SER A 45 -27.18 -1.03 -6.57
CA SER A 45 -28.36 -0.14 -6.53
C SER A 45 -28.02 1.35 -6.60
N LEU A 46 -26.77 1.72 -6.29
CA LEU A 46 -26.29 3.09 -6.26
C LEU A 46 -25.64 3.54 -7.57
N VAL A 47 -25.49 2.64 -8.53
CA VAL A 47 -24.83 2.91 -9.82
C VAL A 47 -25.73 2.50 -10.99
N PRO A 48 -25.51 3.05 -12.20
CA PRO A 48 -26.23 2.63 -13.40
C PRO A 48 -26.11 1.13 -13.71
N GLU A 49 -27.09 0.59 -14.44
CA GLU A 49 -27.15 -0.82 -14.83
C GLU A 49 -26.00 -1.24 -15.75
N ASP A 50 -25.38 -0.31 -16.47
CA ASP A 50 -24.25 -0.54 -17.37
C ASP A 50 -22.88 -0.30 -16.71
N ALA A 51 -22.83 0.14 -15.44
CA ALA A 51 -21.56 0.41 -14.78
C ALA A 51 -20.70 -0.87 -14.68
N PRO A 52 -19.38 -0.80 -14.87
CA PRO A 52 -18.52 -1.97 -14.82
C PRO A 52 -18.43 -2.56 -13.42
N SER A 53 -18.29 -3.89 -13.34
CA SER A 53 -17.94 -4.56 -12.09
C SER A 53 -16.45 -4.37 -11.82
N VAL A 54 -16.10 -3.90 -10.62
CA VAL A 54 -14.72 -3.63 -10.22
C VAL A 54 -14.39 -4.36 -8.91
N PRO A 55 -13.17 -4.90 -8.77
CA PRO A 55 -12.75 -5.54 -7.54
C PRO A 55 -12.38 -4.51 -6.46
N ALA A 56 -12.44 -4.92 -5.19
CA ALA A 56 -11.91 -4.12 -4.09
C ALA A 56 -10.38 -4.12 -4.11
N TYR A 57 -9.77 -2.96 -3.81
CA TYR A 57 -8.31 -2.79 -3.73
C TYR A 57 -7.92 -1.89 -2.56
N LEU A 58 -6.64 -1.91 -2.17
CA LEU A 58 -6.09 -0.98 -1.19
C LEU A 58 -5.15 0.00 -1.88
N LEU A 59 -5.46 1.29 -1.83
CA LEU A 59 -4.50 2.32 -2.19
C LEU A 59 -3.57 2.55 -0.99
N VAL A 60 -2.28 2.36 -1.21
CA VAL A 60 -1.22 2.46 -0.21
C VAL A 60 -0.35 3.65 -0.57
N ILE A 61 -0.52 4.74 0.17
CA ILE A 61 0.31 5.93 0.04
C ILE A 61 1.51 5.75 0.97
N VAL A 62 2.71 5.69 0.40
CA VAL A 62 3.96 5.57 1.16
C VAL A 62 4.42 6.98 1.51
N ASP A 63 4.18 7.41 2.75
CA ASP A 63 4.59 8.73 3.21
C ASP A 63 6.10 8.77 3.48
N ASP A 64 6.65 7.67 4.01
CA ASP A 64 8.07 7.51 4.34
C ASP A 64 8.39 6.01 4.45
N ALA A 65 9.53 5.58 3.94
CA ALA A 65 10.01 4.20 4.06
C ALA A 65 11.51 4.10 3.77
N ASP A 66 12.20 3.18 4.44
CA ASP A 66 13.60 2.85 4.16
C ASP A 66 13.70 1.91 2.94
N ILE A 67 13.55 2.50 1.75
CA ILE A 67 13.50 1.78 0.47
C ILE A 67 14.46 2.37 -0.56
N ASN A 68 14.95 1.51 -1.45
CA ASN A 68 15.78 1.82 -2.61
C ASN A 68 15.39 0.89 -3.78
N LYS A 69 16.08 1.03 -4.92
CA LYS A 69 15.79 0.23 -6.12
C LYS A 69 15.88 -1.28 -5.91
N ASP A 70 16.78 -1.72 -5.04
CA ASP A 70 17.08 -3.14 -4.86
C ASP A 70 16.07 -3.83 -3.95
N ASN A 71 15.43 -3.08 -3.04
CA ASN A 71 14.48 -3.62 -2.06
C ASN A 71 13.01 -3.20 -2.29
N LEU A 72 12.73 -2.37 -3.30
CA LEU A 72 11.39 -1.82 -3.57
C LEU A 72 10.35 -2.93 -3.77
N ILE A 73 10.65 -3.91 -4.62
CA ILE A 73 9.72 -5.00 -4.94
C ILE A 73 9.47 -5.88 -3.71
N ASP A 74 10.53 -6.24 -2.98
CA ASP A 74 10.43 -7.02 -1.76
C ASP A 74 9.60 -6.29 -0.68
N PHE A 75 9.77 -4.97 -0.58
CA PHE A 75 8.97 -4.13 0.31
C PHE A 75 7.48 -4.17 -0.07
N GLU A 76 7.16 -3.94 -1.35
CA GLU A 76 5.77 -3.94 -1.84
C GLU A 76 5.10 -5.30 -1.65
N GLU A 77 5.80 -6.40 -1.93
CA GLU A 77 5.27 -7.76 -1.76
C GLU A 77 4.94 -8.07 -0.29
N ARG A 78 5.90 -7.81 0.60
CA ARG A 78 5.74 -8.07 2.05
C ARG A 78 4.69 -7.16 2.68
N ALA A 79 4.66 -5.88 2.28
CA ALA A 79 3.65 -4.94 2.72
C ALA A 79 2.26 -5.34 2.22
N SER A 80 2.13 -5.76 0.96
CA SER A 80 0.88 -6.23 0.38
C SER A 80 0.34 -7.43 1.14
N TYR A 81 1.17 -8.43 1.42
CA TYR A 81 0.75 -9.59 2.19
C TYR A 81 0.21 -9.21 3.57
N ALA A 82 0.92 -8.35 4.29
CA ALA A 82 0.50 -7.88 5.61
C ALA A 82 -0.81 -7.08 5.53
N LEU A 83 -0.94 -6.17 4.57
CA LEU A 83 -2.09 -5.28 4.41
C LEU A 83 -3.34 -6.05 4.00
N LEU A 84 -3.24 -6.87 2.95
CA LEU A 84 -4.35 -7.69 2.48
C LEU A 84 -4.86 -8.61 3.57
N LYS A 85 -3.96 -9.26 4.33
CA LYS A 85 -4.33 -10.10 5.47
C LYS A 85 -5.03 -9.30 6.57
N ARG A 86 -4.60 -8.06 6.83
CA ARG A 86 -5.13 -7.24 7.93
C ARG A 86 -6.49 -6.62 7.63
N PHE A 87 -6.72 -6.24 6.37
CA PHE A 87 -7.94 -5.56 5.92
C PHE A 87 -9.00 -6.51 5.35
N SER A 88 -8.62 -7.72 4.94
CA SER A 88 -9.60 -8.72 4.50
C SER A 88 -10.49 -9.14 5.66
N THR A 89 -11.79 -9.17 5.38
CA THR A 89 -12.85 -9.61 6.31
C THR A 89 -13.68 -10.69 5.64
N GLU A 90 -14.60 -11.31 6.37
CA GLU A 90 -15.55 -12.27 5.78
C GLU A 90 -16.43 -11.63 4.69
N ALA A 91 -16.66 -10.32 4.76
CA ALA A 91 -17.53 -9.59 3.83
C ALA A 91 -16.79 -9.04 2.60
N ILE A 92 -15.50 -8.70 2.75
CA ILE A 92 -14.72 -8.03 1.70
C ILE A 92 -13.34 -8.65 1.63
N SER A 93 -12.98 -9.11 0.43
CA SER A 93 -11.64 -9.54 0.05
C SER A 93 -11.03 -8.53 -0.92
N PHE A 94 -9.89 -7.95 -0.54
CA PHE A 94 -9.14 -7.03 -1.39
C PHE A 94 -8.23 -7.85 -2.32
N GLN A 95 -8.25 -7.57 -3.62
CA GLN A 95 -7.49 -8.36 -4.60
C GLN A 95 -6.02 -7.96 -4.68
N HIS A 96 -5.72 -6.67 -4.54
CA HIS A 96 -4.36 -6.13 -4.69
C HIS A 96 -4.17 -4.83 -3.93
N CYS A 97 -2.90 -4.48 -3.70
CA CYS A 97 -2.47 -3.17 -3.25
C CYS A 97 -1.98 -2.33 -4.43
N GLN A 98 -2.21 -1.03 -4.40
CA GLN A 98 -1.65 -0.06 -5.34
C GLN A 98 -0.76 0.89 -4.55
N PHE A 99 0.54 0.93 -4.86
CA PHE A 99 1.48 1.79 -4.16
C PHE A 99 1.60 3.15 -4.85
N TYR A 100 1.52 4.21 -4.06
CA TYR A 100 1.72 5.57 -4.51
C TYR A 100 2.79 6.25 -3.65
N TYR A 101 3.78 6.83 -4.32
CA TYR A 101 4.92 7.53 -3.72
C TYR A 101 4.78 9.03 -4.03
N PRO A 102 4.26 9.87 -3.11
CA PRO A 102 3.91 11.26 -3.39
C PRO A 102 5.07 12.13 -3.86
N SER A 103 6.28 11.83 -3.37
CA SER A 103 7.52 12.45 -3.80
C SER A 103 8.62 11.41 -3.69
N PRO A 104 8.94 10.67 -4.76
CA PRO A 104 9.94 9.61 -4.71
C PRO A 104 11.35 10.20 -4.69
N ALA A 105 11.72 10.86 -3.59
CA ALA A 105 13.05 11.47 -3.42
C ALA A 105 14.17 10.46 -3.69
N PHE A 106 13.97 9.21 -3.28
CA PHE A 106 14.91 8.11 -3.53
C PHE A 106 15.14 7.83 -5.02
N ILE A 107 14.18 8.12 -5.91
CA ILE A 107 14.40 8.02 -7.36
C ILE A 107 15.36 9.13 -7.78
N PHE A 108 15.13 10.37 -7.37
CA PHE A 108 15.91 11.54 -7.81
C PHE A 108 17.34 11.60 -7.25
N GLU A 109 17.63 10.94 -6.15
CA GLU A 109 18.98 10.92 -5.54
C GLU A 109 19.97 9.99 -6.27
N GLN A 110 19.52 9.26 -7.30
CA GLN A 110 20.36 8.30 -8.02
C GLN A 110 21.05 8.93 -9.22
N ALA A 111 22.32 8.57 -9.43
CA ALA A 111 23.18 9.14 -10.47
C ALA A 111 22.59 9.08 -11.90
N ASP A 112 21.71 8.12 -12.18
CA ASP A 112 21.11 7.87 -13.50
C ASP A 112 19.59 8.08 -13.58
N ALA A 113 18.96 8.64 -12.55
CA ALA A 113 17.50 8.75 -12.51
C ALA A 113 16.90 9.66 -13.58
N LEU A 114 17.69 10.60 -14.08
CA LEU A 114 17.29 11.58 -15.09
C LEU A 114 17.81 11.25 -16.49
N THR A 115 18.68 10.24 -16.63
CA THR A 115 19.36 9.94 -17.90
C THR A 115 18.62 8.91 -18.74
N ASN A 116 17.83 8.01 -18.14
CA ASN A 116 16.96 7.07 -18.86
C ASN A 116 15.58 6.99 -18.20
N PRO A 117 14.56 7.74 -18.66
CA PRO A 117 13.21 7.53 -18.20
C PRO A 117 12.78 6.11 -18.58
N VAL A 118 12.32 5.33 -17.59
CA VAL A 118 11.67 4.04 -17.83
C VAL A 118 10.34 4.36 -18.50
N MET A 119 10.28 4.21 -19.84
CA MET A 119 9.04 4.24 -20.63
C MET A 119 8.44 2.85 -20.72
#